data_AF-A0A534XQZ8-F1
#
_entry.id   AF-A0A534XQZ8-F1
#
_cell.length_a   1.000
_cell.length_b   1.000
_cell.length_c   1.000
_cell.angle_alpha   90.00
_cell.angle_beta   90.00
_cell.angle_gamma   90.00
#
_symmetry.space_group_name_H-M   'P 1'
#
loop_
_entity.id
_entity.type
_entity.pdbx_description
1 polymer ?
#
loop_
_entity_poly.entity_id
_entity_poly.type
_entity_poly.pdbx_seq_one_letter_code
_entity_poly.pdbx_strand_id
1 'polypeptide(L)'
;MVRYSAGQIASFVETFRRDGFVVLPRQFDPAKLRTWADMFAPLFAEHLELEGHLKNRGEGRYYVTLPFEAPWADPDIFENDDVMAVVSELVGPDFVMCQFATDTPVLGSGYQEV
;
A
#
# COMPACT_ATOMS: atom_id res chain seq x y z
N MET A 1 -15.43 -3.22 7.29
CA MET A 1 -16.85 -2.87 7.00
C MET A 1 -17.00 -2.75 5.51
N VAL A 2 -17.83 -3.59 4.90
CA VAL A 2 -18.05 -3.62 3.45
C VAL A 2 -18.68 -2.30 2.98
N ARG A 3 -17.96 -1.54 2.14
CA ARG A 3 -18.42 -0.26 1.60
C ARG A 3 -19.14 -0.44 0.26
N TYR A 4 -18.68 -1.39 -0.55
CA TYR A 4 -19.18 -1.59 -1.90
C TYR A 4 -20.09 -2.81 -1.98
N SER A 5 -21.16 -2.70 -2.75
CA SER A 5 -22.01 -3.85 -3.07
C SER A 5 -21.26 -4.85 -3.97
N ALA A 6 -21.74 -6.09 -3.99
CA ALA A 6 -21.18 -7.14 -4.88
C ALA A 6 -21.15 -6.70 -6.36
N GLY A 7 -22.16 -5.96 -6.83
CA GLY A 7 -22.18 -5.43 -8.19
C GLY A 7 -21.11 -4.36 -8.45
N GLN A 8 -20.76 -3.55 -7.44
CA GLN A 8 -19.66 -2.59 -7.53
C GLN A 8 -18.31 -3.29 -7.50
N ILE A 9 -18.13 -4.31 -6.65
CA ILE A 9 -16.92 -5.15 -6.65
C ILE A 9 -16.71 -5.78 -8.03
N ALA A 10 -17.75 -6.38 -8.62
CA ALA A 10 -17.67 -6.95 -9.97
C ALA A 10 -17.27 -5.91 -11.03
N SER A 11 -17.78 -4.68 -10.93
CA SER A 11 -17.39 -3.58 -11.82
C SER A 11 -15.91 -3.17 -11.67
N PHE A 12 -15.37 -3.21 -10.45
CA PHE A 12 -13.95 -2.97 -10.22
C PHE A 12 -13.07 -4.06 -10.82
N VAL A 13 -13.48 -5.33 -10.68
CA VAL A 13 -12.78 -6.48 -11.28
C VAL A 13 -12.76 -6.36 -12.81
N GLU A 14 -13.87 -6.02 -13.44
CA GLU A 14 -13.93 -5.82 -14.90
C GLU A 14 -13.10 -4.62 -15.36
N THR A 15 -13.08 -3.53 -14.57
CA THR A 15 -12.21 -2.39 -14.85
C THR A 15 -10.74 -2.79 -14.80
N PHE A 16 -10.33 -3.55 -13.79
CA PHE A 16 -8.95 -4.05 -13.68
C PHE A 16 -8.59 -4.97 -14.87
N ARG A 17 -9.47 -5.89 -15.25
CA ARG A 17 -9.23 -6.79 -16.39
C ARG A 17 -9.05 -6.04 -17.71
N ARG A 18 -9.74 -4.91 -17.88
CA ARG A 18 -9.65 -4.06 -19.07
C ARG A 18 -8.41 -3.17 -19.05
N ASP A 19 -8.16 -2.49 -17.94
CA ASP A 19 -7.21 -1.36 -17.87
C ASP A 19 -5.89 -1.72 -17.18
N GLY A 20 -5.81 -2.88 -16.52
CA GLY A 20 -4.67 -3.31 -15.72
C GLY A 20 -4.58 -2.66 -14.33
N PHE A 21 -5.51 -1.75 -14.00
CA PHE A 21 -5.61 -1.12 -12.68
C PHE A 21 -7.06 -0.71 -12.36
N VAL A 22 -7.34 -0.47 -11.09
CA VAL A 22 -8.61 0.08 -10.63
C VAL A 22 -8.40 0.95 -9.39
N VAL A 23 -9.24 1.96 -9.21
CA VAL A 23 -9.20 2.87 -8.05
C VAL A 23 -10.45 2.68 -7.21
N LEU A 24 -10.26 2.38 -5.91
CA LEU A 24 -11.31 2.36 -4.91
C LEU A 24 -11.31 3.71 -4.15
N PRO A 25 -12.21 4.64 -4.48
CA PRO A 25 -12.12 6.01 -3.96
C PRO A 25 -12.46 6.09 -2.46
N ARG A 26 -11.60 6.79 -1.70
CA ARG A 26 -11.77 7.06 -0.27
C ARG A 26 -11.88 5.77 0.57
N GLN A 27 -11.07 4.78 0.23
CA GLN A 27 -11.12 3.46 0.87
C GLN A 27 -10.72 3.49 2.34
N PHE A 28 -9.70 4.30 2.67
CA PHE A 28 -9.19 4.41 4.02
C PHE A 28 -9.61 5.74 4.66
N ASP A 29 -9.73 5.72 5.99
CA ASP A 29 -9.95 6.93 6.78
C ASP A 29 -8.70 7.85 6.68
N PRO A 30 -8.84 9.08 6.17
CA PRO A 30 -7.72 10.03 6.10
C PRO A 30 -7.06 10.31 7.45
N ALA A 31 -7.80 10.28 8.57
CA ALA A 31 -7.24 10.51 9.89
C ALA A 31 -6.30 9.36 10.30
N LYS A 32 -6.70 8.12 10.04
CA LYS A 32 -5.85 6.93 10.24
C LYS A 32 -4.57 7.01 9.42
N LEU A 33 -4.70 7.32 8.12
CA LEU A 33 -3.54 7.48 7.24
C LEU A 33 -2.61 8.61 7.69
N ARG A 34 -3.15 9.68 8.28
CA ARG A 34 -2.32 10.76 8.82
C ARG A 34 -1.51 10.31 10.04
N THR A 35 -2.15 9.60 10.98
CA THR A 35 -1.45 8.99 12.12
C THR A 35 -0.33 8.05 11.65
N TRP A 36 -0.60 7.24 10.63
CA TRP A 36 0.41 6.40 10.00
C TRP A 36 1.54 7.24 9.42
N ALA A 37 1.27 8.28 8.64
CA ALA A 37 2.34 9.14 8.11
C ALA A 37 3.21 9.76 9.23
N ASP A 38 2.59 10.22 10.32
CA ASP A 38 3.31 10.83 11.44
C ASP A 38 4.18 9.79 12.19
N MET A 39 3.69 8.56 12.35
CA MET A 39 4.45 7.45 12.97
C MET A 39 5.52 6.86 12.05
N PHE A 40 5.37 7.02 10.73
CA PHE A 40 6.35 6.54 9.76
C PHE A 40 7.61 7.41 9.76
N ALA A 41 7.48 8.72 10.03
CA ALA A 41 8.59 9.66 10.00
C ALA A 41 9.84 9.20 10.81
N PRO A 42 9.73 8.77 12.08
CA PRO A 42 10.90 8.27 12.82
C PRO A 42 11.47 6.96 12.24
N LEU A 43 10.62 6.03 11.79
CA LEU A 43 11.06 4.78 11.15
C LEU A 43 11.86 5.06 9.87
N PHE A 44 11.38 6.03 9.08
CA PHE A 44 12.05 6.44 7.86
C PHE A 44 13.40 7.11 8.15
N ALA A 45 13.47 7.98 9.17
CA ALA A 45 14.72 8.60 9.57
C ALA A 45 15.76 7.57 10.00
N GLU A 46 15.37 6.56 10.78
CA GLU A 46 16.24 5.45 11.17
C GLU A 46 16.72 4.65 9.94
N HIS A 47 15.82 4.34 9.00
CA HIS A 47 16.17 3.66 7.77
C HIS A 47 17.19 4.45 6.93
N LEU A 48 17.06 5.79 6.84
CA LEU A 48 18.01 6.62 6.11
C LEU A 48 19.42 6.58 6.72
N GLU A 49 19.53 6.60 8.04
CA GLU A 49 20.82 6.52 8.74
C GLU A 49 21.49 5.15 8.50
N LEU A 50 20.72 4.07 8.52
CA LEU A 50 21.24 2.70 8.38
C LEU A 50 21.53 2.33 6.93
N GLU A 51 20.61 2.64 6.02
CA GLU A 51 20.56 2.06 4.67
C GLU A 51 20.50 3.11 3.55
N GLY A 52 20.34 4.40 3.87
CA GLY A 52 20.15 5.45 2.88
C GLY A 52 21.30 5.58 1.88
N HIS A 53 22.50 5.14 2.26
CA HIS A 53 23.69 5.12 1.41
C HIS A 53 23.67 4.00 0.34
N LEU A 54 22.83 2.97 0.50
CA LEU A 54 22.77 1.81 -0.40
C LEU A 54 22.12 2.13 -1.75
N LYS A 55 21.24 3.16 -1.82
CA LYS A 55 20.57 3.64 -3.04
C LYS A 55 19.95 2.52 -3.90
N ASN A 56 19.46 1.46 -3.27
CA ASN A 56 18.99 0.22 -3.89
C ASN A 56 17.71 0.37 -4.76
N ARG A 57 17.07 1.55 -4.74
CA ARG A 57 15.86 1.90 -5.52
C ARG A 57 16.04 3.11 -6.44
N GLY A 58 17.29 3.56 -6.62
CA GLY A 58 17.61 4.78 -7.34
C GLY A 58 17.74 6.00 -6.42
N GLU A 59 18.06 7.15 -7.01
CA GLU A 59 18.36 8.36 -6.25
C GLU A 59 17.11 8.94 -5.58
N GLY A 60 17.21 9.17 -4.26
CA GLY A 60 16.12 9.74 -3.46
C GLY A 60 14.90 8.82 -3.31
N ARG A 61 15.07 7.51 -3.46
CA ARG A 61 13.99 6.53 -3.37
C ARG A 61 14.37 5.42 -2.40
N TYR A 62 13.44 5.07 -1.53
CA TYR A 62 13.66 4.10 -0.46
C TYR A 62 12.49 3.15 -0.38
N TYR A 63 12.81 1.87 -0.15
CA TYR A 63 11.82 0.83 0.12
C TYR A 63 11.93 0.46 1.59
N VAL A 64 10.90 0.76 2.37
CA VAL A 64 10.92 0.55 3.82
C VAL A 64 9.84 -0.44 4.20
N THR A 65 10.23 -1.60 4.72
CA THR A 65 9.28 -2.59 5.25
C THR A 65 8.66 -2.07 6.53
N LEU A 66 7.34 -2.20 6.66
CA LEU A 66 6.64 -1.84 7.88
C LEU A 66 6.69 -3.01 8.88
N PRO A 67 7.02 -2.75 10.16
CA PRO A 67 6.98 -3.76 11.21
C PRO A 67 5.57 -4.37 11.34
N PHE A 68 5.45 -5.68 11.59
CA PHE A 68 4.15 -6.30 11.82
C PHE A 68 3.75 -6.22 13.31
N GLU A 69 3.72 -5.00 13.83
CA GLU A 69 3.32 -4.62 15.19
C GLU A 69 2.55 -3.30 15.17
N ALA A 70 1.90 -2.93 16.27
CA ALA A 70 1.18 -1.66 16.34
C ALA A 70 2.12 -0.47 16.06
N PRO A 71 1.70 0.52 15.26
CA PRO A 71 0.35 0.76 14.73
C PRO A 71 0.09 0.06 13.37
N TRP A 72 1.11 -0.57 12.79
CA TRP A 72 1.14 -1.03 11.40
C TRP A 72 0.44 -2.37 11.20
N ALA A 73 0.42 -3.22 12.22
CA ALA A 73 -0.40 -4.41 12.28
C ALA A 73 -1.89 -4.04 12.49
N ASP A 74 -2.45 -3.28 11.55
CA ASP A 74 -3.85 -2.86 11.50
C ASP A 74 -4.60 -3.65 10.41
N PRO A 75 -5.49 -4.58 10.79
CA PRO A 75 -6.23 -5.40 9.84
C PRO A 75 -7.16 -4.57 8.94
N ASP A 76 -7.57 -3.37 9.34
CA ASP A 76 -8.38 -2.50 8.47
C ASP A 76 -7.60 -2.02 7.22
N ILE A 77 -6.26 -2.14 7.23
CA ILE A 77 -5.38 -1.80 6.11
C ILE A 77 -5.09 -3.04 5.25
N PHE A 78 -4.48 -4.08 5.82
CA PHE A 78 -4.00 -5.23 5.03
C PHE A 78 -5.04 -6.35 4.85
N GLU A 79 -6.10 -6.39 5.67
CA GLU A 79 -7.25 -7.32 5.51
C GLU A 79 -8.51 -6.57 5.08
N ASN A 80 -8.37 -5.41 4.45
CA ASN A 80 -9.50 -4.56 4.10
C ASN A 80 -10.54 -5.30 3.24
N ASP A 81 -11.77 -5.48 3.76
CA ASP A 81 -12.82 -6.31 3.16
C ASP A 81 -13.02 -6.08 1.65
N ASP A 82 -13.09 -4.81 1.22
CA ASP A 82 -13.35 -4.49 -0.18
C ASP A 82 -12.13 -4.81 -1.07
N VAL A 83 -10.91 -4.58 -0.56
CA VAL A 83 -9.66 -4.96 -1.27
C VAL A 83 -9.58 -6.48 -1.37
N MET A 84 -9.82 -7.20 -0.28
CA MET A 84 -9.82 -8.67 -0.25
C MET A 84 -10.83 -9.25 -1.23
N ALA A 85 -12.03 -8.66 -1.32
CA ALA A 85 -13.06 -9.08 -2.27
C ALA A 85 -12.61 -8.90 -3.73
N VAL A 86 -12.01 -7.75 -4.09
CA VAL A 86 -11.49 -7.53 -5.45
C VAL A 86 -10.32 -8.47 -5.75
N VAL A 87 -9.36 -8.61 -4.84
CA VAL A 87 -8.16 -9.43 -5.05
C VAL A 87 -8.54 -10.91 -5.17
N SER A 88 -9.41 -11.42 -4.31
CA SER A 88 -9.89 -12.81 -4.35
C SER A 88 -10.50 -13.18 -5.71
N GLU A 89 -11.30 -12.29 -6.30
CA GLU A 89 -11.88 -12.48 -7.64
C GLU A 89 -10.86 -12.43 -8.78
N LEU A 90 -9.73 -11.72 -8.58
CA LEU A 90 -8.69 -11.57 -9.60
C LEU A 90 -7.68 -12.72 -9.59
N VAL A 91 -7.29 -13.20 -8.41
CA VAL A 91 -6.18 -14.15 -8.26
C VAL A 91 -6.54 -15.45 -7.56
N GLY A 92 -7.80 -15.62 -7.14
CA GLY A 92 -8.30 -16.78 -6.40
C GLY A 92 -8.28 -16.56 -4.88
N PRO A 93 -8.96 -17.42 -4.10
CA PRO A 93 -9.22 -17.20 -2.67
C PRO A 93 -7.99 -17.40 -1.76
N ASP A 94 -6.98 -18.13 -2.20
CA ASP A 94 -5.82 -18.54 -1.39
C ASP A 94 -4.61 -17.61 -1.55
N PHE A 95 -4.85 -16.32 -1.84
CA PHE A 95 -3.77 -15.35 -1.97
C PHE A 95 -3.15 -15.00 -0.62
N VAL A 96 -1.88 -14.60 -0.64
CA VAL A 96 -1.12 -14.24 0.54
C VAL A 96 -0.46 -12.89 0.35
N MET A 97 -0.37 -12.11 1.43
CA MET A 97 0.41 -10.88 1.44
C MET A 97 1.90 -11.23 1.49
N CYS A 98 2.62 -10.95 0.40
CA CYS A 98 4.06 -11.22 0.31
C CYS A 98 4.90 -10.08 0.91
N GLN A 99 4.39 -8.85 0.87
CA GLN A 99 5.14 -7.65 1.25
C GLN A 99 4.21 -6.62 1.88
N PHE A 100 4.71 -5.95 2.92
CA PHE A 100 4.06 -4.80 3.54
C PHE A 100 5.10 -3.71 3.78
N ALA A 101 5.08 -2.69 2.93
CA ALA A 101 6.15 -1.71 2.83
C ALA A 101 5.66 -0.39 2.23
N THR A 102 6.50 0.62 2.33
CA THR A 102 6.33 1.91 1.66
C THR A 102 7.40 2.08 0.59
N ASP A 103 6.98 2.53 -0.59
CA ASP A 103 7.86 3.17 -1.56
C ASP A 103 7.88 4.67 -1.28
N THR A 104 9.01 5.17 -0.80
CA THR A 104 9.15 6.54 -0.27
C THR A 104 10.08 7.38 -1.15
N PRO A 105 9.55 8.10 -2.16
CA PRO A 105 10.31 9.12 -2.88
C PRO A 105 10.46 10.37 -2.01
N VAL A 106 11.66 10.94 -1.97
CA VAL A 106 11.92 12.24 -1.31
C VAL A 106 12.08 13.36 -2.34
N LEU A 107 12.08 14.61 -1.87
CA LEU A 107 12.34 15.77 -2.72
C LEU A 107 13.68 15.60 -3.45
N GLY A 108 13.67 15.79 -4.77
CA GLY A 108 14.83 15.58 -5.63
C GLY A 108 14.93 14.17 -6.22
N SER A 109 14.02 13.26 -5.88
CA SER A 109 13.93 11.96 -6.56
C SER A 109 13.62 12.12 -8.04
N GLY A 110 14.28 11.30 -8.86
CA GLY A 110 14.03 11.25 -10.30
C GLY A 110 12.74 10.53 -10.67
N TYR A 111 12.27 10.75 -11.90
CA TYR A 111 11.24 9.93 -12.52
C TYR A 111 11.73 8.48 -12.67
N GLN A 112 10.85 7.50 -12.47
CA GLN A 112 11.16 6.11 -12.72
C GLN A 112 10.57 5.73 -14.07
N GLU A 113 11.45 5.45 -15.03
CA GLU A 113 11.09 4.85 -16.31
C GLU A 113 10.48 3.47 -16.03
N VAL A 114 9.35 3.17 -16.69
CA VAL A 114 8.57 1.94 -16.54
C VAL A 114 8.74 1.06 -17.78
#